data_AF-A0A1W1HVN5-F1
#
_entry.id   AF-A0A1W1HVN5-F1
#
_cell.length_a   1.000
_cell.length_b   1.000
_cell.length_c   1.000
_cell.angle_alpha   90.00
_cell.angle_beta   90.00
_cell.angle_gamma   90.00
#
_symmetry.space_group_name_H-M   'P 1'
#
loop_
_entity.id
_entity.type
_entity.pdbx_description
1 polymer ?
#
loop_
_entity_poly.entity_id
_entity_poly.type
_entity_poly.pdbx_seq_one_letter_code
_entity_poly.pdbx_strand_id
1 'polypeptide(L)'
;MTRVSRLILFASLGLALLPVQTMADTGDIGTIIESFVTRQFPDAANHFWIVNDTQWDGDEMIVDMNAIVTERRQDVPTASRFLLLIVDGRLRGIQNIPLDAEAECQKEQEA
;
A
#
# COMPACT_ATOMS: atom_id res chain seq x y z
N MET A 1 -11.10 -67.36 -7.57
CA MET A 1 -10.35 -66.59 -8.59
C MET A 1 -11.09 -65.27 -8.80
N THR A 2 -10.90 -64.25 -7.96
CA THR A 2 -9.91 -63.15 -8.03
C THR A 2 -10.00 -62.23 -9.25
N ARG A 3 -10.17 -60.92 -8.96
CA ARG A 3 -9.83 -59.70 -9.75
C ARG A 3 -10.91 -59.26 -10.77
N VAL A 4 -11.24 -57.98 -10.96
CA VAL A 4 -10.47 -56.72 -10.85
C VAL A 4 -11.43 -55.62 -10.36
N SER A 5 -11.30 -55.18 -9.12
CA SER A 5 -10.72 -53.88 -8.72
C SER A 5 -11.34 -52.63 -9.36
N ARG A 6 -12.10 -51.92 -8.52
CA ARG A 6 -12.60 -50.56 -8.65
C ARG A 6 -11.48 -49.58 -9.04
N LEU A 7 -11.48 -49.10 -10.28
CA LEU A 7 -10.67 -47.99 -10.80
C LEU A 7 -11.53 -47.45 -11.94
N ILE A 8 -12.09 -46.24 -11.93
CA ILE A 8 -11.41 -44.94 -11.87
C ILE A 8 -12.45 -43.95 -11.33
N LEU A 9 -12.29 -43.52 -10.07
CA LEU A 9 -12.95 -42.33 -9.53
C LEU A 9 -11.85 -41.42 -8.97
N PHE A 10 -10.94 -40.99 -9.83
CA PHE A 10 -9.87 -40.05 -9.47
C PHE A 10 -9.60 -39.10 -10.64
N ALA A 11 -10.64 -38.41 -11.11
CA ALA A 11 -10.52 -37.37 -12.15
C ALA A 11 -11.00 -36.00 -11.66
N SER A 12 -11.03 -35.75 -10.35
CA SER A 12 -11.58 -34.50 -9.81
C SER A 12 -10.89 -34.04 -8.52
N LEU A 13 -9.55 -33.94 -8.52
CA LEU A 13 -8.84 -33.26 -7.43
C LEU A 13 -7.56 -32.54 -7.89
N GLY A 14 -7.58 -31.95 -9.09
CA GLY A 14 -6.38 -31.35 -9.67
C GLY A 14 -6.51 -29.89 -10.10
N LEU A 15 -7.59 -29.17 -9.78
CA LEU A 15 -7.86 -27.86 -10.41
C LEU A 15 -8.23 -26.70 -9.47
N ALA A 16 -7.85 -26.74 -8.20
CA ALA A 16 -8.14 -25.63 -7.27
C ALA A 16 -6.93 -25.15 -6.45
N LEU A 17 -5.71 -25.51 -6.84
CA LEU A 17 -4.50 -24.82 -6.36
C LEU A 17 -4.10 -23.75 -7.37
N LEU A 18 -5.04 -22.84 -7.68
CA LEU A 18 -4.59 -21.54 -8.14
C LEU A 18 -3.95 -20.90 -6.90
N PRO A 19 -2.71 -20.39 -6.98
CA PRO A 19 -2.22 -19.53 -5.93
C PRO A 19 -3.21 -18.38 -5.87
N VAL A 20 -4.01 -18.34 -4.80
CA VAL A 20 -4.59 -17.09 -4.36
C VAL A 20 -3.35 -16.23 -4.16
N GLN A 21 -3.13 -15.26 -5.04
CA GLN A 21 -2.23 -14.18 -4.74
C GLN A 21 -2.88 -13.47 -3.57
N THR A 22 -2.60 -13.97 -2.37
CA THR A 22 -2.76 -13.21 -1.15
C THR A 22 -1.87 -12.02 -1.39
N MET A 23 -2.48 -10.90 -1.77
CA MET A 23 -1.85 -9.59 -1.70
C MET A 23 -1.12 -9.57 -0.37
N ALA A 24 0.18 -9.29 -0.41
CA ALA A 24 1.02 -9.31 0.77
C ALA A 24 0.26 -8.65 1.92
N ASP A 25 0.30 -9.26 3.11
CA ASP A 25 -0.09 -8.61 4.36
C ASP A 25 0.91 -7.48 4.57
N THR A 26 0.74 -6.41 3.79
CA THR A 26 1.52 -5.19 3.89
C THR A 26 1.15 -4.63 5.23
N GLY A 27 2.03 -4.83 6.22
CA GLY A 27 1.80 -4.42 7.60
C GLY A 27 1.06 -3.09 7.62
N ASP A 28 -0.06 -3.06 8.33
CA ASP A 28 -1.11 -2.03 8.26
C ASP A 28 -0.59 -0.69 7.71
N ILE A 29 -0.89 -0.40 6.44
CA ILE A 29 -0.47 0.81 5.72
C ILE A 29 -0.78 2.05 6.56
N GLY A 30 -1.92 2.04 7.27
CA GLY A 30 -2.30 3.10 8.19
C GLY A 30 -1.25 3.30 9.28
N THR A 31 -0.73 2.24 9.88
CA THR A 31 0.36 2.29 10.87
C THR A 31 1.68 2.81 10.26
N ILE A 32 2.01 2.44 9.02
CA ILE A 32 3.21 2.95 8.33
C ILE A 32 3.08 4.47 8.11
N ILE A 33 1.95 4.90 7.56
CA ILE A 33 1.64 6.31 7.30
C ILE A 33 1.64 7.09 8.61
N GLU A 34 0.95 6.59 9.65
CA GLU A 34 0.87 7.23 10.95
C GLU A 34 2.26 7.42 11.58
N SER A 35 3.10 6.39 11.50
CA SER A 35 4.49 6.46 11.95
C SER A 35 5.32 7.45 11.14
N PHE A 36 5.07 7.58 9.84
CA PHE A 36 5.71 8.58 8.99
C PHE A 36 5.29 10.00 9.38
N VAL A 37 3.98 10.28 9.46
CA VAL A 37 3.44 11.62 9.78
C VAL A 37 3.91 12.08 11.15
N THR A 38 3.88 11.20 12.15
CA THR A 38 4.33 11.51 13.52
C THR A 38 5.83 11.87 13.57
N ARG A 39 6.65 11.24 12.73
CA ARG A 39 8.10 11.53 12.64
C ARG A 39 8.40 12.77 11.82
N GLN A 40 7.62 13.01 10.76
CA GLN A 40 7.79 14.15 9.87
C GLN A 40 7.37 15.47 10.54
N PHE A 41 6.37 15.42 11.42
CA PHE A 41 5.80 16.58 12.11
C PHE A 41 5.79 16.40 13.64
N PRO A 42 6.95 16.29 14.29
CA PRO A 42 7.04 15.98 15.72
C PRO A 42 6.42 17.06 16.63
N ASP A 43 6.33 18.29 16.13
CA ASP A 43 5.80 19.44 16.88
C ASP A 43 4.31 19.73 16.62
N ALA A 44 3.66 18.91 15.78
CA ALA A 44 2.23 19.05 15.51
C ALA A 44 1.41 18.87 16.79
N ALA A 45 0.41 19.73 16.98
CA ALA A 45 -0.58 19.56 18.04
C ALA A 45 -1.60 18.47 17.68
N ASN A 46 -2.02 18.48 16.40
CA ASN A 46 -2.91 17.50 15.81
C ASN A 46 -2.46 17.23 14.37
N HIS A 47 -2.67 16.01 13.91
CA HIS A 47 -2.46 15.62 12.51
C HIS A 47 -3.56 14.68 12.05
N PHE A 48 -3.86 14.72 10.77
CA PHE A 48 -4.60 13.68 10.07
C PHE A 48 -4.03 13.55 8.66
N TRP A 49 -4.36 12.46 8.00
CA TRP A 49 -3.87 12.18 6.67
C TRP A 49 -4.96 11.57 5.79
N ILE A 50 -4.82 11.77 4.49
CA ILE A 50 -5.74 11.30 3.46
C ILE A 50 -4.89 10.63 2.40
N VAL A 51 -5.20 9.38 2.07
CA VAL A 51 -4.63 8.70 0.90
C VAL A 51 -5.43 9.13 -0.32
N ASN A 52 -4.75 9.74 -1.29
CA ASN A 52 -5.34 10.22 -2.53
C ASN A 52 -5.40 9.09 -3.57
N ASP A 53 -4.29 8.37 -3.74
CA ASP A 53 -4.17 7.26 -4.67
C ASP A 53 -3.15 6.23 -4.14
N THR A 54 -3.23 5.00 -4.64
CA THR A 54 -2.27 3.95 -4.31
C THR A 54 -2.05 3.04 -5.49
N GLN A 55 -0.78 2.91 -5.90
CA GLN A 55 -0.35 2.00 -6.95
C GLN A 55 0.47 0.86 -6.38
N TRP A 56 0.32 -0.31 -6.99
CA TRP A 56 0.88 -1.56 -6.51
C TRP A 56 1.58 -2.27 -7.66
N ASP A 57 2.80 -2.74 -7.40
CA ASP A 57 3.54 -3.65 -8.25
C ASP A 57 4.23 -4.71 -7.39
N GLY A 58 3.68 -5.93 -7.35
CA GLY A 58 4.20 -7.00 -6.50
C GLY A 58 4.19 -6.65 -5.00
N ASP A 59 5.38 -6.55 -4.41
CA ASP A 59 5.63 -6.17 -3.01
C ASP A 59 5.93 -4.66 -2.85
N GLU A 60 5.97 -3.92 -3.95
CA GLU A 60 6.14 -2.48 -4.01
C GLU A 60 4.79 -1.76 -4.09
N MET A 61 4.70 -0.65 -3.37
CA MET A 61 3.53 0.21 -3.34
C MET A 61 3.96 1.67 -3.31
N ILE A 62 3.33 2.47 -4.14
CA ILE A 62 3.45 3.94 -4.12
C ILE A 62 2.14 4.50 -3.58
N VAL A 63 2.21 5.22 -2.48
CA VAL A 63 1.07 5.86 -1.82
C VAL A 63 1.15 7.37 -2.02
N ASP A 64 0.18 7.95 -2.71
CA ASP A 64 -0.03 9.40 -2.74
C ASP A 64 -0.91 9.79 -1.57
N MET A 65 -0.42 10.71 -0.74
CA MET A 65 -1.14 11.15 0.44
C MET A 65 -0.99 12.64 0.71
N ASN A 66 -2.02 13.21 1.33
CA ASN A 66 -1.96 14.52 1.97
C ASN A 66 -1.85 14.33 3.49
N ALA A 67 -0.88 15.00 4.10
CA ALA A 67 -0.82 15.20 5.55
C ALA A 67 -1.33 16.61 5.86
N ILE A 68 -2.25 16.70 6.81
CA ILE A 68 -2.79 17.97 7.30
C ILE A 68 -2.44 18.07 8.77
N VAL A 69 -1.67 19.10 9.12
CA VAL A 69 -1.12 19.29 10.46
C VAL A 69 -1.51 20.64 11.01
N THR A 70 -1.83 20.69 12.29
CA THR A 70 -2.05 21.93 13.03
C THR A 70 -0.96 22.04 14.09
N GLU A 71 -0.13 23.07 14.00
CA GLU A 71 0.91 23.34 15.01
C GLU A 71 0.32 24.03 16.23
N ARG A 72 0.96 23.87 17.40
CA ARG A 72 0.49 24.46 18.66
C ARG A 72 0.39 25.99 18.65
N ARG A 73 1.10 26.65 17.74
CA ARG A 73 1.22 28.11 17.65
C ARG A 73 0.59 28.69 16.38
N GLN A 74 -0.01 27.87 15.53
CA GLN A 74 -0.61 28.32 14.28
C GLN A 74 -2.11 27.99 14.28
N ASP A 75 -2.93 28.98 13.93
CA ASP A 75 -4.38 28.82 13.87
C ASP A 75 -4.85 28.15 12.58
N VAL A 76 -4.02 28.15 11.53
CA VAL A 76 -4.36 27.60 10.22
C VAL A 76 -3.64 26.27 9.99
N PRO A 77 -4.36 25.18 9.67
CA PRO A 77 -3.73 23.91 9.32
C PRO A 77 -2.87 24.03 8.06
N THR A 78 -1.71 23.40 8.08
CA THR A 78 -0.83 23.29 6.93
C THR A 78 -1.03 21.94 6.27
N ALA A 79 -1.24 21.95 4.95
CA ALA A 79 -1.29 20.74 4.14
C ALA A 79 0.07 20.49 3.46
N SER A 80 0.46 19.24 3.34
CA SER A 80 1.65 18.80 2.59
C SER A 80 1.34 17.49 1.88
N ARG A 81 1.72 17.36 0.60
CA ARG A 81 1.47 16.14 -0.18
C ARG A 81 2.75 15.34 -0.36
N PHE A 82 2.65 14.03 -0.20
CA PHE A 82 3.77 13.12 -0.27
C PHE A 82 3.46 11.92 -1.15
N LEU A 83 4.47 11.45 -1.87
CA LEU A 83 4.53 10.11 -2.44
C LEU A 83 5.41 9.24 -1.52
N LEU A 84 4.85 8.15 -1.02
CA LEU A 84 5.55 7.18 -0.19
C LEU A 84 5.81 5.90 -0.98
N LEU A 85 7.06 5.47 -1.04
CA LEU A 85 7.44 4.18 -1.58
C LEU A 85 7.53 3.18 -0.43
N ILE A 86 6.67 2.17 -0.45
CA ILE A 86 6.62 1.07 0.52
C ILE A 86 7.00 -0.22 -0.22
N VAL A 87 8.04 -0.90 0.23
CA VAL A 87 8.48 -2.19 -0.34
C VAL A 87 8.55 -3.20 0.79
N ASP A 88 7.90 -4.35 0.62
CA ASP A 88 7.82 -5.42 1.63
C ASP A 88 7.33 -4.89 2.98
N GLY A 89 6.25 -4.08 2.95
CA GLY A 89 5.64 -3.49 4.14
C GLY A 89 6.52 -2.47 4.89
N ARG A 90 7.55 -1.92 4.25
CA ARG A 90 8.46 -0.93 4.84
C ARG A 90 8.56 0.32 3.99
N LEU A 91 8.48 1.49 4.63
CA LEU A 91 8.76 2.76 3.96
C LEU A 91 10.24 2.82 3.51
N ARG A 92 10.45 2.87 2.19
CA ARG A 92 11.77 2.94 1.54
C ARG A 92 12.08 4.30 0.94
N GLY A 93 11.06 5.06 0.54
CA GLY A 93 11.24 6.35 -0.12
C GLY A 93 10.12 7.32 0.23
N ILE A 94 10.47 8.61 0.22
CA ILE A 94 9.55 9.73 0.47
C ILE A 94 9.87 10.81 -0.54
N GLN A 95 8.85 11.36 -1.19
CA GLN A 95 8.95 12.54 -2.02
C GLN A 95 7.86 13.54 -1.63
N ASN A 96 8.22 14.80 -1.40
CA ASN A 96 7.26 15.88 -1.22
C ASN A 96 6.88 16.44 -2.60
N ILE A 97 5.59 16.54 -2.88
CA ILE A 97 5.08 17.07 -4.15
C ILE A 97 4.23 18.32 -3.91
N PRO A 98 4.24 19.30 -4.83
CA PRO A 98 3.39 20.48 -4.73
C PRO A 98 1.92 20.06 -4.62
N LEU A 99 1.14 20.76 -3.77
CA LEU A 99 -0.27 20.47 -3.56
C LEU A 99 -1.09 20.50 -4.85
N ASP A 100 -0.72 21.40 -5.78
CA ASP A 100 -1.44 21.66 -7.04
C ASP A 100 -0.96 20.77 -8.22
N ALA A 101 0.02 19.90 -8.02
CA ALA A 101 0.55 19.06 -9.09
C ALA A 101 -0.28 17.79 -9.27
N GLU A 102 -0.66 17.43 -10.50
CA GLU A 102 -1.14 16.07 -10.77
C GLU A 102 0.05 15.10 -10.63
N ALA A 103 -0.07 14.09 -9.76
CA ALA A 103 0.95 13.06 -9.65
C ALA A 103 0.80 12.11 -10.83
N GLU A 104 1.57 12.34 -11.90
CA GLU A 104 1.60 11.46 -13.07
C GLU A 104 2.37 10.16 -12.76
N CYS A 105 1.81 9.31 -11.89
CA CYS A 105 2.25 7.91 -11.77
C CYS A 105 1.57 7.12 -12.89
N GLN A 106 2.14 7.13 -14.10
CA GLN A 106 1.66 6.27 -15.18
C GLN A 106 2.26 4.87 -15.02
N LYS A 107 1.42 3.84 -15.20
CA LYS A 107 1.89 2.45 -15.24
C LYS A 107 2.90 2.30 -16.37
N GLU A 108 4.05 1.71 -16.07
CA GLU A 108 5.04 1.37 -17.08
C GLU A 108 4.40 0.43 -18.11
N GLN A 109 4.45 0.79 -19.39
CA GLN A 109 3.90 -0.04 -20.45
C GLN A 109 4.84 -1.22 -20.69
N GLU A 110 4.32 -2.44 -20.50
CA GLU A 110 5.03 -3.67 -20.86
C GLU A 110 5.35 -3.66 -22.37
N ALA A 111 6.64 -3.79 -22.70
CA ALA A 111 7.18 -3.74 -24.05
C ALA A 111 7.10 -5.08 -24.80
#